data_AF-A0A1E4HPS9-F1
#
_entry.id   AF-A0A1E4HPS9-F1
#
_cell.length_a   1.000
_cell.length_b   1.000
_cell.length_c   1.000
_cell.angle_alpha   90.00
_cell.angle_beta   90.00
_cell.angle_gamma   90.00
#
_symmetry.space_group_name_H-M   'P 1'
#
loop_
_entity.id
_entity.type
_entity.pdbx_description
1 polymer ?
#
loop_
_entity_poly.entity_id
_entity_poly.type
_entity_poly.pdbx_seq_one_letter_code
_entity_poly.pdbx_strand_id
1 'polypeptide(L)'
;MTGPLSGVRIVELAGLGPAPFAGMMLADMGADVIRVDRVTRHHEVAESTELSEVIERGRRSIAVNLKDPRGVAIVLDLVAGADALMEGYRPGVAERLGVGPAPCLARNARLVYGRMTGWGQDGPLAPTVGHDVNYIALTGVLDSIGPAGGGDPVLPLNLVGDFGGGGMLLAFGLVCGIVSARTTGHGQVVDAAMVDGAALLMAPYLARSEWGPRGTNMVDGGAHFYGVYATADDRHVAVGALEPQFY
;
A
#
# COMPACT_ATOMS: atom_id res chain seq x y z
N MET A 1 -5.59 -5.08 -22.90
CA MET A 1 -6.45 -6.21 -22.47
C MET A 1 -7.55 -5.66 -21.58
N THR A 2 -8.78 -6.17 -21.70
CA THR A 2 -9.92 -5.77 -20.87
C THR A 2 -9.93 -6.54 -19.55
N GLY A 3 -9.49 -5.90 -18.47
CA GLY A 3 -9.60 -6.42 -17.11
C GLY A 3 -10.89 -5.96 -16.40
N PRO A 4 -11.16 -6.43 -15.16
CA PRO A 4 -12.38 -6.08 -14.42
C PRO A 4 -12.52 -4.58 -14.10
N LEU A 5 -11.44 -3.81 -14.10
CA LEU A 5 -11.44 -2.36 -13.92
C LEU A 5 -11.41 -1.59 -15.26
N SER A 6 -11.68 -2.26 -16.39
CA SER A 6 -11.80 -1.60 -17.69
C SER A 6 -12.80 -0.44 -17.63
N GLY A 7 -12.35 0.74 -18.06
CA GLY A 7 -13.14 1.98 -18.02
C GLY A 7 -13.03 2.78 -16.73
N VAL A 8 -12.28 2.29 -15.72
CA VAL A 8 -11.91 3.07 -14.53
C VAL A 8 -10.69 3.93 -14.86
N ARG A 9 -10.71 5.21 -14.51
CA ARG A 9 -9.60 6.16 -14.69
C ARG A 9 -9.04 6.60 -13.36
N ILE A 10 -7.72 6.52 -13.19
CA ILE A 10 -7.04 6.84 -11.93
C ILE A 10 -5.88 7.80 -12.19
N VAL A 11 -5.79 8.83 -11.36
CA VAL A 11 -4.61 9.72 -11.30
C VAL A 11 -3.74 9.29 -10.13
N GLU A 12 -2.50 8.92 -10.40
CA GLU A 12 -1.49 8.60 -9.39
C GLU A 12 -0.53 9.78 -9.25
N LEU A 13 -0.42 10.38 -8.06
CA LEU A 13 0.67 11.32 -7.79
C LEU A 13 1.89 10.50 -7.35
N ALA A 14 2.99 10.63 -8.09
CA ALA A 14 4.17 9.78 -7.90
C ALA A 14 4.66 9.77 -6.45
N GLY A 15 4.78 8.56 -5.91
CA GLY A 15 5.26 8.27 -4.56
C GLY A 15 6.23 7.09 -4.56
N LEU A 16 6.44 6.48 -3.40
CA LEU A 16 7.28 5.30 -3.23
C LEU A 16 6.50 4.20 -2.50
N GLY A 17 6.99 2.96 -2.58
CA GLY A 17 6.52 1.80 -1.82
C GLY A 17 5.04 1.48 -2.05
N PRO A 18 4.16 1.70 -1.05
CA PRO A 18 2.76 1.25 -1.07
C PRO A 18 1.90 1.87 -2.18
N ALA A 19 2.07 3.16 -2.48
CA ALA A 19 1.20 3.84 -3.45
C ALA A 19 1.45 3.39 -4.91
N PRO A 20 2.69 3.34 -5.40
CA PRO A 20 2.98 2.75 -6.72
C PRO A 20 2.60 1.27 -6.82
N PHE A 21 2.72 0.51 -5.73
CA PHE A 21 2.23 -0.88 -5.69
C PHE A 21 0.71 -0.94 -5.87
N ALA A 22 -0.06 -0.09 -5.20
CA ALA A 22 -1.52 0.00 -5.42
C ALA A 22 -1.84 0.35 -6.90
N GLY A 23 -1.10 1.29 -7.48
CA GLY A 23 -1.26 1.69 -8.89
C GLY A 23 -0.99 0.54 -9.85
N MET A 24 0.02 -0.27 -9.57
CA MET A 24 0.36 -1.48 -10.32
C MET A 24 -0.79 -2.48 -10.30
N MET A 25 -1.31 -2.79 -9.11
CA MET A 25 -2.42 -3.74 -8.95
C MET A 25 -3.68 -3.29 -9.67
N LEU A 26 -4.00 -1.99 -9.62
CA LEU A 26 -5.17 -1.43 -10.29
C LEU A 26 -5.00 -1.41 -11.82
N ALA A 27 -3.81 -1.08 -12.32
CA ALA A 27 -3.48 -1.12 -13.75
C ALA A 27 -3.51 -2.55 -14.30
N ASP A 28 -2.97 -3.52 -13.56
CA ASP A 28 -3.01 -4.95 -13.93
C ASP A 28 -4.45 -5.48 -14.02
N MET A 29 -5.37 -4.93 -13.22
CA MET A 29 -6.80 -5.21 -13.30
C MET A 29 -7.52 -4.42 -14.42
N GLY A 30 -6.80 -3.66 -15.24
CA GLY A 30 -7.31 -2.99 -16.43
C GLY A 30 -7.76 -1.54 -16.24
N ALA A 31 -7.48 -0.91 -15.09
CA ALA A 31 -7.72 0.52 -14.93
C ALA A 31 -6.76 1.34 -15.82
N ASP A 32 -7.25 2.46 -16.33
CA ASP A 32 -6.42 3.46 -17.02
C ASP A 32 -5.76 4.38 -15.98
N VAL A 33 -4.51 4.09 -15.63
CA VAL A 33 -3.76 4.81 -14.61
C VAL A 33 -2.78 5.79 -15.26
N ILE A 34 -2.92 7.07 -14.94
CA ILE A 34 -1.99 8.15 -15.31
C ILE A 34 -1.18 8.53 -14.09
N ARG A 35 0.13 8.27 -14.14
CA ARG A 35 1.10 8.70 -13.13
C ARG A 35 1.59 10.11 -13.41
N VAL A 36 1.51 10.98 -12.42
CA VAL A 36 2.01 12.35 -12.44
C VAL A 36 3.33 12.39 -11.70
N ASP A 37 4.40 12.38 -12.49
CA ASP A 37 5.78 12.46 -12.04
C ASP A 37 6.20 13.90 -11.75
N ARG A 38 7.20 14.04 -10.88
CA ARG A 38 7.84 15.33 -10.65
C ARG A 38 8.79 15.63 -11.80
N VAL A 39 8.80 16.89 -12.26
CA VAL A 39 9.85 17.34 -13.18
C VAL A 39 11.20 17.28 -12.46
N THR A 40 12.04 16.31 -12.80
CA THR A 40 13.43 16.24 -12.38
C THR A 40 14.29 17.03 -13.38
N ARG A 41 15.27 17.80 -12.88
CA ARG A 41 16.30 18.38 -13.76
C ARG A 41 17.18 17.21 -14.25
N HIS A 42 17.59 17.23 -15.51
CA HIS A 42 18.23 16.16 -16.30
C HIS A 42 19.52 15.47 -15.75
N HIS A 43 19.77 15.45 -14.44
CA HIS A 43 20.86 14.71 -13.80
C HIS A 43 20.44 13.93 -12.54
N GLU A 44 19.16 13.96 -12.17
CA GLU A 44 18.56 13.15 -11.09
C GLU A 44 17.50 12.22 -11.66
N VAL A 45 17.77 11.59 -12.81
CA VAL A 45 17.12 10.33 -13.09
C VAL A 45 17.67 9.40 -12.03
N ALA A 46 16.95 9.26 -10.90
CA ALA A 46 17.17 8.14 -10.02
C ALA A 46 17.23 6.93 -10.95
N GLU A 47 18.40 6.29 -11.02
CA GLU A 47 18.62 5.15 -11.91
C GLU A 47 17.35 4.32 -11.85
N SER A 48 16.69 4.15 -13.00
CA SER A 48 15.52 3.31 -13.11
C SER A 48 16.00 1.91 -12.76
N THR A 49 15.98 1.60 -11.46
CA THR A 49 16.33 0.27 -10.98
C THR A 49 15.29 -0.66 -11.58
N GLU A 50 15.67 -1.87 -11.98
CA GLU A 50 14.74 -2.84 -12.59
C GLU A 50 13.49 -3.08 -11.72
N LEU A 51 13.61 -2.89 -10.39
CA LEU A 51 12.53 -2.88 -9.41
C LEU A 51 11.47 -1.78 -9.67
N SER A 52 11.89 -0.59 -10.08
CA SER A 52 10.99 0.52 -10.46
C SER A 52 10.19 0.18 -11.72
N GLU A 53 10.80 -0.46 -12.73
CA GLU A 53 10.07 -0.84 -13.96
C GLU A 53 8.96 -1.86 -13.69
N VAL A 54 9.23 -2.87 -12.85
CA VAL A 54 8.22 -3.87 -12.48
C VAL A 54 7.07 -3.21 -11.73
N ILE A 55 7.37 -2.36 -10.75
CA ILE A 55 6.35 -1.68 -9.94
C ILE A 55 5.63 -0.59 -10.74
N GLU A 56 6.18 -0.06 -11.83
CA GLU A 56 5.59 1.02 -12.64
C GLU A 56 4.86 0.57 -13.91
N ARG A 57 4.89 -0.73 -14.24
CA ARG A 57 4.22 -1.30 -15.42
C ARG A 57 2.74 -0.92 -15.54
N GLY A 58 2.21 -0.96 -16.77
CA GLY A 58 0.77 -0.78 -17.04
C GLY A 58 0.25 0.66 -16.96
N ARG A 59 1.12 1.64 -16.66
CA ARG A 59 0.76 3.06 -16.53
C ARG A 59 1.27 3.90 -17.69
N ARG A 60 0.56 5.00 -17.92
CA ARG A 60 1.08 6.16 -18.68
C ARG A 60 1.63 7.17 -17.68
N SER A 61 2.68 7.89 -18.02
CA SER A 61 3.24 8.93 -17.14
C SER A 61 3.30 10.29 -17.82
N ILE A 62 3.14 11.35 -17.02
CA ILE A 62 3.41 12.73 -17.41
C ILE A 62 4.23 13.41 -16.31
N ALA A 63 5.16 14.29 -16.68
CA ALA A 63 5.92 15.08 -15.72
C ALA A 63 5.25 16.44 -15.50
N VAL A 64 4.93 16.79 -14.24
CA VAL A 64 4.27 18.03 -13.86
C VAL A 64 4.97 18.70 -12.69
N ASN A 65 5.21 20.01 -12.79
CA ASN A 65 5.72 20.79 -11.68
C ASN A 65 4.56 21.33 -10.82
N LEU A 66 4.25 20.66 -9.73
CA LEU A 66 3.19 21.08 -8.78
C LEU A 66 3.52 22.34 -7.97
N LYS A 67 4.71 22.93 -8.13
CA LYS A 67 5.03 24.26 -7.58
C LYS A 67 4.60 25.39 -8.50
N ASP A 68 4.26 25.09 -9.75
CA ASP A 68 3.70 26.04 -10.71
C ASP A 68 2.17 25.92 -10.69
N PRO A 69 1.41 27.03 -10.53
CA PRO A 69 -0.06 27.00 -10.58
C PRO A 69 -0.62 26.34 -11.85
N ARG A 70 0.10 26.42 -12.98
CA ARG A 70 -0.28 25.73 -14.23
C ARG A 70 -0.16 24.22 -14.10
N GLY A 71 0.82 23.73 -13.34
CA GLY A 71 0.95 22.30 -13.05
C GLY A 71 -0.19 21.79 -12.16
N VAL A 72 -0.59 22.58 -11.18
CA VAL A 72 -1.77 22.28 -10.35
C VAL A 72 -3.02 22.21 -11.21
N ALA A 73 -3.22 23.18 -12.12
CA ALA A 73 -4.36 23.19 -13.03
C ALA A 73 -4.42 21.93 -13.92
N ILE A 74 -3.28 21.47 -14.45
CA ILE A 74 -3.21 20.22 -15.24
C ILE A 74 -3.71 19.02 -14.43
N VAL A 75 -3.29 18.87 -13.16
CA VAL A 75 -3.75 17.76 -12.32
C VAL A 75 -5.25 17.86 -12.03
N LEU A 76 -5.76 19.06 -11.72
CA LEU A 76 -7.19 19.26 -11.51
C LEU A 76 -8.00 18.96 -12.79
N ASP A 77 -7.46 19.23 -13.97
CA ASP A 77 -8.11 18.89 -15.25
C ASP A 77 -8.15 17.37 -15.48
N LEU A 78 -7.10 16.63 -15.12
CA LEU A 78 -7.13 15.16 -15.12
C LEU A 78 -8.17 14.61 -14.13
N VAL A 79 -8.22 15.18 -12.92
CA VAL A 79 -9.18 14.82 -11.86
C VAL A 79 -10.63 14.99 -12.30
N ALA A 80 -10.93 15.97 -13.15
CA ALA A 80 -12.29 16.23 -13.64
C ALA A 80 -12.93 15.02 -14.36
N GLY A 81 -12.11 14.16 -14.96
CA GLY A 81 -12.55 12.94 -15.66
C GLY A 81 -12.09 11.63 -15.04
N ALA A 82 -11.55 11.66 -13.81
CA ALA A 82 -11.06 10.48 -13.10
C ALA A 82 -12.10 9.91 -12.14
N ASP A 83 -12.06 8.61 -11.90
CA ASP A 83 -12.84 7.94 -10.85
C ASP A 83 -12.11 8.03 -9.49
N ALA A 84 -10.78 8.04 -9.52
CA ALA A 84 -9.96 8.19 -8.33
C ALA A 84 -8.68 8.99 -8.56
N LEU A 85 -8.18 9.58 -7.46
CA LEU A 85 -6.81 10.07 -7.34
C LEU A 85 -6.17 9.39 -6.14
N MET A 86 -4.88 9.07 -6.20
CA MET A 86 -4.13 8.56 -5.05
C MET A 86 -2.77 9.22 -4.88
N GLU A 87 -2.36 9.38 -3.62
CA GLU A 87 -1.08 9.99 -3.26
C GLU A 87 -0.51 9.38 -1.97
N GLY A 88 0.83 9.37 -1.88
CA GLY A 88 1.58 8.83 -0.75
C GLY A 88 2.40 9.87 0.01
N TYR A 89 2.00 11.15 -0.01
CA TYR A 89 2.75 12.20 0.67
C TYR A 89 2.44 12.22 2.17
N ARG A 90 3.31 12.91 2.93
CA ARG A 90 3.01 13.23 4.32
C ARG A 90 1.74 14.07 4.43
N PRO A 91 0.95 13.94 5.51
CA PRO A 91 -0.23 14.76 5.76
C PRO A 91 0.06 16.26 5.57
N GLY A 92 -0.85 16.96 4.89
CA GLY A 92 -0.73 18.39 4.60
C GLY A 92 0.14 18.76 3.38
N VAL A 93 0.89 17.83 2.79
CA VAL A 93 1.71 18.12 1.60
C VAL A 93 0.84 18.40 0.38
N ALA A 94 -0.13 17.53 0.09
CA ALA A 94 -1.03 17.69 -1.07
C ALA A 94 -1.84 18.98 -0.98
N GLU A 95 -2.28 19.35 0.22
CA GLU A 95 -2.98 20.59 0.53
C GLU A 95 -2.12 21.82 0.20
N ARG A 96 -0.86 21.85 0.66
CA ARG A 96 0.07 22.95 0.32
C ARG A 96 0.38 23.03 -1.17
N LEU A 97 0.35 21.91 -1.88
CA LEU A 97 0.57 21.85 -3.32
C LEU A 97 -0.70 22.21 -4.13
N GLY A 98 -1.85 22.42 -3.49
CA GLY A 98 -3.11 22.75 -4.17
C GLY A 98 -3.82 21.57 -4.84
N VAL A 99 -3.37 20.34 -4.56
CA VAL A 99 -3.94 19.09 -5.12
C VAL A 99 -4.53 18.19 -4.04
N GLY A 100 -4.78 18.73 -2.83
CA GLY A 100 -5.41 17.99 -1.73
C GLY A 100 -6.89 17.63 -2.01
N PRO A 101 -7.55 16.94 -1.05
CA PRO A 101 -8.91 16.47 -1.24
C PRO A 101 -9.92 17.56 -1.59
N ALA A 102 -9.88 18.71 -0.89
CA ALA A 102 -10.86 19.78 -1.06
C ALA A 102 -10.94 20.34 -2.50
N PRO A 103 -9.85 20.81 -3.14
CA PRO A 103 -9.91 21.28 -4.52
C PRO A 103 -10.25 20.16 -5.52
N CYS A 104 -9.82 18.93 -5.27
CA CYS A 104 -10.11 17.79 -6.14
C CYS A 104 -11.59 17.39 -6.11
N LEU A 105 -12.20 17.31 -4.92
CA LEU A 105 -13.63 17.00 -4.75
C LEU A 105 -14.52 18.15 -5.22
N ALA A 106 -14.07 19.40 -5.07
CA ALA A 106 -14.76 20.56 -5.65
C ALA A 106 -14.76 20.50 -7.19
N ARG A 107 -13.70 19.97 -7.80
CA ARG A 107 -13.62 19.76 -9.24
C ARG A 107 -14.44 18.56 -9.72
N ASN A 108 -14.48 17.50 -8.93
CA ASN A 108 -15.19 16.26 -9.24
C ASN A 108 -15.79 15.66 -7.97
N ALA A 109 -17.09 15.89 -7.75
CA ALA A 109 -17.80 15.40 -6.56
C ALA A 109 -17.87 13.86 -6.48
N ARG A 110 -17.63 13.14 -7.58
CA ARG A 110 -17.63 11.67 -7.66
C ARG A 110 -16.25 11.06 -7.37
N LEU A 111 -15.20 11.88 -7.24
CA LEU A 111 -13.83 11.42 -7.09
C LEU A 111 -13.62 10.68 -5.77
N VAL A 112 -12.98 9.52 -5.83
CA VAL A 112 -12.41 8.87 -4.65
C VAL A 112 -10.97 9.33 -4.48
N TYR A 113 -10.66 9.98 -3.36
CA TYR A 113 -9.33 10.48 -3.06
C TYR A 113 -8.62 9.57 -2.07
N GLY A 114 -7.65 8.79 -2.52
CA GLY A 114 -6.86 7.88 -1.71
C GLY A 114 -5.60 8.52 -1.13
N ARG A 115 -5.40 8.37 0.18
CA ARG A 115 -4.21 8.80 0.89
C ARG A 115 -3.50 7.59 1.45
N MET A 116 -2.24 7.41 1.09
CA MET A 116 -1.40 6.31 1.55
C MET A 116 -0.33 6.83 2.50
N THR A 117 -0.40 6.46 3.76
CA THR A 117 0.58 6.89 4.76
C THR A 117 0.98 5.74 5.67
N GLY A 118 2.05 5.95 6.44
CA GLY A 118 2.42 5.01 7.49
C GLY A 118 1.50 5.05 8.70
N TRP A 119 1.24 6.27 9.19
CA TRP A 119 0.62 6.53 10.48
C TRP A 119 -0.83 7.03 10.41
N GLY A 120 -1.38 7.25 9.21
CA GLY A 120 -2.67 7.90 9.00
C GLY A 120 -2.57 9.42 8.85
N GLN A 121 -3.71 10.06 8.56
CA GLN A 121 -3.77 11.53 8.49
C GLN A 121 -3.75 12.21 9.87
N ASP A 122 -4.22 11.52 10.90
CA ASP A 122 -4.45 12.07 12.23
C ASP A 122 -3.66 11.32 13.32
N GLY A 123 -3.61 11.91 14.51
CA GLY A 123 -2.98 11.31 15.69
C GLY A 123 -1.52 11.75 15.91
N PRO A 124 -0.91 11.33 17.03
CA PRO A 124 0.37 11.86 17.50
C PRO A 124 1.56 11.47 16.60
N LEU A 125 1.43 10.39 15.83
CA LEU A 125 2.48 9.90 14.93
C LEU A 125 2.30 10.34 13.48
N ALA A 126 1.16 10.91 13.10
CA ALA A 126 0.91 11.41 11.74
C ALA A 126 2.03 12.31 11.15
N PRO A 127 2.67 13.23 11.92
CA PRO A 127 3.76 14.05 11.37
C PRO A 127 5.12 13.33 11.32
N THR A 128 5.24 12.14 11.90
CA THR A 128 6.50 11.43 12.10
C THR A 128 6.93 10.67 10.84
N VAL A 129 8.23 10.65 10.56
CA VAL A 129 8.80 9.85 9.47
C VAL A 129 8.92 8.39 9.91
N GLY A 130 8.66 7.46 8.99
CA GLY A 130 8.88 6.04 9.21
C GLY A 130 9.03 5.28 7.89
N HIS A 131 9.32 4.01 8.02
CA HIS A 131 9.29 3.00 6.97
C HIS A 131 8.52 1.78 7.48
N ASP A 132 8.26 0.80 6.59
CA ASP A 132 7.55 -0.46 6.88
C ASP A 132 7.80 -1.00 8.29
N VAL A 133 9.08 -1.23 8.64
CA VAL A 133 9.51 -1.76 9.94
C VAL A 133 8.98 -0.99 11.13
N ASN A 134 8.87 0.33 11.06
CA ASN A 134 8.35 1.16 12.15
C ASN A 134 6.86 0.94 12.36
N TYR A 135 6.11 0.82 11.25
CA TYR A 135 4.67 0.63 11.30
C TYR A 135 4.33 -0.75 11.85
N ILE A 136 4.99 -1.80 11.36
CA ILE A 136 4.74 -3.18 11.80
C ILE A 136 5.27 -3.46 13.22
N ALA A 137 6.20 -2.64 13.73
CA ALA A 137 6.68 -2.76 15.11
C ALA A 137 5.62 -2.41 16.15
N LEU A 138 4.71 -1.48 15.84
CA LEU A 138 3.67 -1.04 16.78
C LEU A 138 2.38 -1.88 16.72
N THR A 139 2.29 -2.83 15.80
CA THR A 139 1.07 -3.63 15.58
C THR A 139 1.17 -5.05 16.13
N GLY A 140 2.32 -5.42 16.73
CA GLY A 140 2.62 -6.78 17.17
C GLY A 140 3.03 -7.72 16.03
N VAL A 141 2.95 -7.28 14.76
CA VAL A 141 3.43 -8.04 13.60
C VAL A 141 4.90 -8.37 13.76
N LEU A 142 5.75 -7.35 13.95
CA LEU A 142 7.20 -7.56 13.95
C LEU A 142 7.61 -8.51 15.06
N ASP A 143 7.10 -8.30 16.27
CA ASP A 143 7.41 -9.15 17.42
C ASP A 143 6.93 -10.60 17.26
N SER A 144 5.98 -10.86 16.36
CA SER A 144 5.48 -12.22 16.09
C SER A 144 6.31 -12.99 15.05
N ILE A 145 7.31 -12.37 14.42
CA ILE A 145 8.04 -12.98 13.29
C ILE A 145 9.48 -13.30 13.69
N GLY A 146 9.84 -14.58 13.60
CA GLY A 146 11.18 -15.09 13.89
C GLY A 146 11.17 -16.34 14.80
N PRO A 147 12.34 -16.92 15.07
CA PRO A 147 12.45 -18.14 15.85
C PRO A 147 12.12 -17.93 17.33
N ALA A 148 11.78 -19.03 18.00
CA ALA A 148 11.66 -19.08 19.46
C ALA A 148 13.03 -18.99 20.15
N GLY A 149 13.01 -18.76 21.47
CA GLY A 149 14.20 -18.90 22.33
C GLY A 149 14.89 -17.60 22.76
N GLY A 150 14.28 -16.44 22.46
CA GLY A 150 14.85 -15.13 22.81
C GLY A 150 15.91 -14.70 21.79
N GLY A 151 15.79 -13.46 21.30
CA GLY A 151 16.56 -12.92 20.19
C GLY A 151 15.76 -11.84 19.48
N ASP A 152 16.36 -11.15 18.53
CA ASP A 152 15.69 -10.08 17.79
C ASP A 152 14.61 -10.66 16.85
N PRO A 153 13.48 -9.95 16.66
CA PRO A 153 12.53 -10.32 15.62
C PRO A 153 13.14 -10.23 14.22
N VAL A 154 12.58 -10.98 13.26
CA VAL A 154 13.07 -11.03 11.87
C VAL A 154 12.22 -10.12 10.98
N LEU A 155 12.88 -9.30 10.16
CA LEU A 155 12.21 -8.42 9.21
C LEU A 155 11.60 -9.22 8.04
N PRO A 156 10.28 -9.20 7.82
CA PRO A 156 9.63 -9.91 6.72
C PRO A 156 9.71 -9.11 5.40
N LEU A 157 10.90 -8.61 5.06
CA LEU A 157 11.09 -7.56 4.05
C LEU A 157 10.14 -6.38 4.36
N ASN A 158 9.56 -5.75 3.33
CA ASN A 158 8.47 -4.78 3.46
C ASN A 158 7.12 -5.35 2.96
N LEU A 159 6.92 -6.67 3.08
CA LEU A 159 5.74 -7.33 2.53
C LEU A 159 4.47 -7.00 3.33
N VAL A 160 4.59 -6.76 4.63
CA VAL A 160 3.44 -6.65 5.53
C VAL A 160 2.92 -5.21 5.63
N GLY A 161 3.79 -4.22 5.85
CA GLY A 161 3.39 -2.82 5.97
C GLY A 161 3.12 -2.20 4.60
N ASP A 162 4.14 -2.09 3.75
CA ASP A 162 4.04 -1.39 2.45
C ASP A 162 3.03 -2.08 1.52
N PHE A 163 3.06 -3.41 1.41
CA PHE A 163 2.25 -4.09 0.39
C PHE A 163 0.93 -4.65 0.92
N GLY A 164 0.99 -5.62 1.84
CA GLY A 164 -0.20 -6.30 2.35
C GLY A 164 -1.14 -5.36 3.13
N GLY A 165 -0.61 -4.59 4.08
CA GLY A 165 -1.37 -3.67 4.93
C GLY A 165 -1.56 -2.29 4.32
N GLY A 166 -0.66 -1.85 3.44
CA GLY A 166 -0.70 -0.53 2.81
C GLY A 166 -1.34 -0.57 1.43
N GLY A 167 -0.53 -0.90 0.42
CA GLY A 167 -0.91 -0.78 -0.99
C GLY A 167 -2.14 -1.60 -1.37
N MET A 168 -2.29 -2.83 -0.88
CA MET A 168 -3.51 -3.63 -1.09
C MET A 168 -4.74 -2.99 -0.42
N LEU A 169 -4.59 -2.44 0.78
CA LEU A 169 -5.69 -1.79 1.51
C LEU A 169 -6.15 -0.50 0.81
N LEU A 170 -5.22 0.28 0.27
CA LEU A 170 -5.56 1.43 -0.58
C LEU A 170 -6.27 1.00 -1.85
N ALA A 171 -5.74 0.01 -2.58
CA ALA A 171 -6.38 -0.47 -3.80
C ALA A 171 -7.81 -0.95 -3.53
N PHE A 172 -8.00 -1.72 -2.45
CA PHE A 172 -9.32 -2.15 -2.00
C PHE A 172 -10.24 -0.97 -1.65
N GLY A 173 -9.76 -0.03 -0.84
CA GLY A 173 -10.52 1.16 -0.45
C GLY A 173 -10.93 2.03 -1.63
N LEU A 174 -10.04 2.21 -2.62
CA LEU A 174 -10.34 2.94 -3.85
C LEU A 174 -11.45 2.24 -4.65
N VAL A 175 -11.35 0.93 -4.86
CA VAL A 175 -12.38 0.16 -5.59
C VAL A 175 -13.73 0.23 -4.87
N CYS A 176 -13.76 0.04 -3.55
CA CYS A 176 -14.97 0.20 -2.73
C CYS A 176 -15.56 1.61 -2.86
N GLY A 177 -14.70 2.63 -2.82
CA GLY A 177 -15.11 4.01 -3.01
C GLY A 177 -15.72 4.26 -4.38
N ILE A 178 -15.13 3.70 -5.44
CA ILE A 178 -15.59 3.89 -6.83
C ILE A 178 -16.95 3.20 -7.00
N VAL A 179 -17.12 2.00 -6.46
CA VAL A 179 -18.40 1.27 -6.46
C VAL A 179 -19.49 2.07 -5.73
N SER A 180 -19.17 2.65 -4.56
CA SER A 180 -20.08 3.53 -3.83
C SER A 180 -20.46 4.76 -4.66
N ALA A 181 -19.46 5.49 -5.19
CA ALA A 181 -19.66 6.72 -5.96
C ALA A 181 -20.45 6.52 -7.25
N ARG A 182 -20.39 5.34 -7.87
CA ARG A 182 -21.24 4.97 -9.02
C ARG A 182 -22.72 4.90 -8.67
N THR A 183 -23.05 4.54 -7.43
CA THR A 183 -24.42 4.44 -6.95
C THR A 183 -24.92 5.76 -6.34
N THR A 184 -24.07 6.42 -5.55
CA THR A 184 -24.45 7.61 -4.77
C THR A 184 -24.23 8.93 -5.51
N GLY A 185 -23.41 8.92 -6.58
CA GLY A 185 -22.94 10.13 -7.24
C GLY A 185 -21.95 10.96 -6.43
N HIS A 186 -21.47 10.46 -5.28
CA HIS A 186 -20.54 11.15 -4.40
C HIS A 186 -19.36 10.26 -4.04
N GLY A 187 -18.16 10.79 -4.25
CA GLY A 187 -16.91 10.18 -3.83
C GLY A 187 -16.62 10.46 -2.36
N GLN A 188 -15.42 10.09 -1.93
CA GLN A 188 -14.98 10.19 -0.53
C GLN A 188 -13.46 10.16 -0.44
N VAL A 189 -12.94 10.46 0.74
CA VAL A 189 -11.51 10.27 1.05
C VAL A 189 -11.34 8.87 1.63
N VAL A 190 -10.36 8.13 1.11
CA VAL A 190 -9.88 6.87 1.67
C VAL A 190 -8.55 7.19 2.36
N ASP A 191 -8.53 7.16 3.69
CA ASP A 191 -7.28 7.20 4.46
C ASP A 191 -6.81 5.76 4.73
N ALA A 192 -5.72 5.36 4.08
CA ALA A 192 -5.13 4.04 4.24
C ALA A 192 -3.77 4.19 4.92
N ALA A 193 -3.73 3.77 6.19
CA ALA A 193 -2.52 3.78 7.02
C ALA A 193 -1.91 2.37 7.10
N MET A 194 -0.60 2.24 6.86
CA MET A 194 0.11 0.97 6.96
C MET A 194 0.05 0.37 8.37
N VAL A 195 0.07 1.21 9.42
CA VAL A 195 -0.09 0.75 10.81
C VAL A 195 -1.46 0.10 11.04
N ASP A 196 -2.53 0.68 10.51
CA ASP A 196 -3.88 0.13 10.65
C ASP A 196 -4.03 -1.15 9.83
N GLY A 197 -3.52 -1.16 8.60
CA GLY A 197 -3.57 -2.34 7.75
C GLY A 197 -2.73 -3.50 8.28
N ALA A 198 -1.54 -3.23 8.82
CA ALA A 198 -0.73 -4.26 9.46
C ALA A 198 -1.41 -4.81 10.74
N ALA A 199 -2.05 -3.95 11.54
CA ALA A 199 -2.86 -4.40 12.68
C ALA A 199 -4.08 -5.22 12.23
N LEU A 200 -4.74 -4.83 11.13
CA LEU A 200 -5.85 -5.57 10.54
C LEU A 200 -5.43 -6.98 10.11
N LEU A 201 -4.25 -7.13 9.51
CA LEU A 201 -3.70 -8.44 9.15
C LEU A 201 -3.41 -9.32 10.38
N MET A 202 -3.14 -8.71 11.54
CA MET A 202 -2.95 -9.43 12.81
C MET A 202 -4.26 -9.72 13.55
N ALA A 203 -5.38 -9.11 13.17
CA ALA A 203 -6.64 -9.22 13.92
C ALA A 203 -7.08 -10.67 14.21
N PRO A 204 -6.96 -11.65 13.28
CA PRO A 204 -7.33 -13.05 13.57
C PRO A 204 -6.48 -13.69 14.68
N TYR A 205 -5.25 -13.23 14.87
CA TYR A 205 -4.32 -13.73 15.88
C TYR A 205 -4.50 -13.02 17.22
N LEU A 206 -4.76 -11.71 17.20
CA LEU A 206 -5.08 -10.92 18.39
C LEU A 206 -6.41 -11.34 19.04
N ALA A 207 -7.35 -11.87 18.25
CA ALA A 207 -8.63 -12.37 18.76
C ALA A 207 -8.52 -13.72 19.50
N ARG A 208 -7.37 -14.40 19.47
CA ARG A 208 -7.20 -15.69 20.13
C ARG A 208 -7.01 -15.49 21.63
N SER A 209 -7.68 -16.30 22.44
CA SER A 209 -7.54 -16.28 23.90
C SER A 209 -6.16 -16.76 24.37
N GLU A 210 -5.45 -17.52 23.55
CA GLU A 210 -4.12 -18.04 23.82
C GLU A 210 -3.22 -17.79 22.59
N TRP A 211 -2.26 -16.88 22.75
CA TRP A 211 -1.15 -16.63 21.83
C TRP A 211 0.14 -16.71 22.64
N GLY A 212 0.95 -17.73 22.35
CA GLY A 212 2.22 -17.95 23.01
C GLY A 212 3.30 -16.99 22.51
N PRO A 213 4.48 -16.99 23.15
CA PRO A 213 5.63 -16.24 22.66
C PRO A 213 5.96 -16.52 21.18
N ARG A 214 6.65 -15.59 20.52
CA ARG A 214 7.14 -15.75 19.15
C ARG A 214 7.80 -17.12 18.93
N GLY A 215 7.45 -17.77 17.82
CA GLY A 215 8.01 -19.04 17.37
C GLY A 215 7.53 -20.25 18.17
N THR A 216 6.48 -20.11 19.00
CA THR A 216 5.91 -21.18 19.82
C THR A 216 4.48 -21.53 19.46
N ASN A 217 3.94 -20.92 18.39
CA ASN A 217 2.57 -21.05 17.95
C ASN A 217 2.44 -21.96 16.72
N MET A 218 1.19 -22.23 16.33
CA MET A 218 0.87 -23.17 15.26
C MET A 218 1.40 -22.78 13.87
N VAL A 219 1.51 -21.47 13.58
CA VAL A 219 1.84 -20.96 12.23
C VAL A 219 3.01 -19.97 12.22
N ASP A 220 3.81 -19.93 13.29
CA ASP A 220 5.01 -19.08 13.38
C ASP A 220 6.32 -19.89 13.54
N GLY A 221 6.24 -21.22 13.33
CA GLY A 221 7.38 -22.13 13.41
C GLY A 221 7.47 -22.95 14.70
N GLY A 222 6.53 -22.79 15.64
CA GLY A 222 6.50 -23.58 16.88
C GLY A 222 6.01 -25.03 16.72
N ALA A 223 5.19 -25.30 15.69
CA ALA A 223 4.69 -26.64 15.40
C ALA A 223 5.64 -27.41 14.47
N HIS A 224 6.04 -28.63 14.85
CA HIS A 224 6.93 -29.45 14.03
C HIS A 224 6.33 -29.84 12.67
N PHE A 225 5.02 -29.82 12.51
CA PHE A 225 4.33 -30.04 11.23
C PHE A 225 4.10 -28.76 10.41
N TYR A 226 4.59 -27.61 10.87
CA TYR A 226 4.47 -26.31 10.18
C TYR A 226 5.76 -25.52 10.32
N GLY A 227 6.72 -25.74 9.42
CA GLY A 227 8.06 -25.16 9.54
C GLY A 227 8.99 -25.46 8.36
N VAL A 228 10.25 -25.06 8.50
CA VAL A 228 11.29 -25.19 7.49
C VAL A 228 12.39 -26.12 8.00
N TYR A 229 12.78 -27.10 7.19
CA TYR A 229 13.73 -28.16 7.55
C TYR A 229 14.89 -28.24 6.59
N ALA A 230 16.11 -28.36 7.12
CA ALA A 230 17.32 -28.53 6.33
C ALA A 230 17.37 -29.91 5.65
N THR A 231 17.90 -29.95 4.44
CA THR A 231 18.10 -31.17 3.65
C THR A 231 19.59 -31.53 3.53
N ALA A 232 19.89 -32.74 3.07
CA ALA A 232 21.27 -33.23 2.94
C ALA A 232 22.12 -32.50 1.90
N ASP A 233 21.49 -31.69 1.03
CA ASP A 233 22.14 -30.83 0.03
C ASP A 233 22.24 -29.36 0.48
N ASP A 234 22.19 -29.10 1.80
CA ASP A 234 22.27 -27.77 2.43
C ASP A 234 21.19 -26.78 1.96
N ARG A 235 20.07 -27.30 1.46
CA ARG A 235 18.87 -26.55 1.13
C ARG A 235 17.81 -26.77 2.20
N HIS A 236 16.61 -26.27 1.95
CA HIS A 236 15.50 -26.38 2.87
C HIS A 236 14.24 -26.86 2.16
N VAL A 237 13.39 -27.58 2.90
CA VAL A 237 12.00 -27.90 2.53
C VAL A 237 11.04 -27.23 3.51
N ALA A 238 9.90 -26.76 3.02
CA ALA A 238 8.81 -26.28 3.86
C ALA A 238 7.78 -27.40 4.08
N VAL A 239 7.41 -27.63 5.33
CA VAL A 239 6.36 -28.58 5.73
C VAL A 239 5.19 -27.78 6.29
N GLY A 240 3.97 -28.14 5.88
CA GLY A 240 2.72 -27.51 6.32
C GLY A 240 1.58 -28.52 6.42
N ALA A 241 1.82 -29.64 7.12
CA ALA A 241 0.88 -30.74 7.26
C ALA A 241 -0.06 -30.52 8.46
N LEU A 242 -0.92 -29.51 8.36
CA LEU A 242 -1.82 -29.10 9.44
C LEU A 242 -2.95 -30.09 9.69
N GLU A 243 -3.56 -30.62 8.63
CA GLU A 243 -4.67 -31.55 8.72
C GLU A 243 -4.21 -32.99 8.94
N PRO A 244 -4.87 -33.80 9.80
CA PRO A 244 -4.43 -35.16 10.14
C PRO A 244 -4.24 -36.11 8.96
N GLN A 245 -4.97 -35.91 7.86
CA GLN A 245 -4.85 -36.72 6.65
C GLN A 245 -3.65 -36.34 5.76
N PHE A 246 -3.03 -35.18 6.00
CA PHE A 246 -1.84 -34.72 5.29
C PHE A 246 -0.54 -34.99 6.07
N TYR A 247 -0.65 -35.25 7.39
CA TYR A 247 0.46 -35.59 8.29
C TYR A 247 0.87 -37.07 8.14
#